data_AF-A0A9P5ANB0-F1
#
_entry.id   AF-A0A9P5ANB0-F1
#
_cell.length_a   1.000
_cell.length_b   1.000
_cell.length_c   1.000
_cell.angle_alpha   90.00
_cell.angle_beta   90.00
_cell.angle_gamma   90.00
#
_symmetry.space_group_name_H-M   'P 1'
#
loop_
_entity.id
_entity.type
_entity.pdbx_description
1 polymer ?
#
loop_
_entity_poly.entity_id
_entity_poly.type
_entity_poly.pdbx_seq_one_letter_code
_entity_poly.pdbx_strand_id
1 'polypeptide(L)'
;MAKVTILPPSALPKPTTPLTINPSTGQGPLRAFIAATATEFGDEKIRKEALDQLDNVYFPVEATKTGSLRNKGLSATTQVIALMARLVKQRDLANATLHGPSKEALSGPILEDAPFPEVLVAKAYSEDAKKLDLVLYNGKEAGTFKLGFERLVPGQQYSISTGGSVTANQAGKAVISAKINGRTHIILQPVH
;
A
#
# COMPACT_ATOMS: atom_id res chain seq x y z
N MET A 1 3.54 31.06 -29.98
CA MET A 1 2.44 31.41 -29.05
C MET A 1 1.14 30.80 -29.58
N ALA A 2 0.60 29.77 -28.93
CA ALA A 2 -0.67 29.16 -29.34
C ALA A 2 -1.83 29.92 -28.66
N LYS A 3 -2.79 30.38 -29.46
CA LYS A 3 -4.00 31.05 -28.99
C LYS A 3 -4.97 29.98 -28.46
N VAL A 4 -5.24 29.98 -27.16
CA VAL A 4 -6.31 29.17 -26.57
C VAL A 4 -7.61 29.95 -26.73
N THR A 5 -8.52 29.42 -27.53
CA THR A 5 -9.88 29.97 -27.68
C THR A 5 -10.82 29.18 -26.76
N ILE A 6 -11.38 29.84 -25.76
CA ILE A 6 -12.40 29.25 -24.88
C ILE A 6 -13.75 29.39 -25.58
N LEU A 7 -14.39 28.27 -25.91
CA LEU A 7 -15.73 28.27 -26.51
C LEU A 7 -16.79 28.58 -25.44
N PRO A 8 -17.84 29.37 -25.78
CA PRO A 8 -18.95 29.63 -24.87
C PRO A 8 -19.75 28.34 -24.59
N PRO A 9 -20.42 28.23 -23.43
CA PRO A 9 -21.14 27.00 -23.01
C PRO A 9 -22.21 26.53 -24.01
N SER A 10 -22.75 27.44 -24.82
CA SER A 10 -23.74 27.16 -25.86
C SER A 10 -23.20 26.44 -27.10
N ALA A 11 -21.87 26.38 -27.27
CA ALA A 11 -21.20 25.72 -28.39
C ALA A 11 -20.74 24.28 -28.06
N LEU A 12 -20.97 23.81 -26.83
CA LEU A 12 -20.75 22.42 -26.46
C LEU A 12 -21.89 21.55 -27.04
N PRO A 13 -21.59 20.42 -27.70
CA PRO A 13 -22.63 19.51 -28.15
C PRO A 13 -23.46 19.06 -26.94
N LYS A 14 -24.78 19.27 -26.99
CA LYS A 14 -25.68 18.72 -25.99
C LYS A 14 -25.52 17.20 -25.99
N PRO A 15 -25.37 16.54 -24.82
CA PRO A 15 -25.26 15.09 -24.78
C PRO A 15 -26.50 14.49 -25.46
N THR A 16 -26.28 13.77 -26.56
CA THR A 16 -27.33 13.19 -27.41
C THR A 16 -27.98 11.96 -26.80
N THR A 17 -27.56 11.58 -25.59
CA THR A 17 -28.15 10.52 -24.79
C THR A 17 -28.33 11.07 -23.37
N PRO A 18 -29.52 10.96 -22.75
CA PRO A 18 -29.63 11.16 -21.30
C PRO A 18 -28.60 10.26 -20.64
N LEU A 19 -27.86 10.78 -19.66
CA LEU A 19 -27.11 9.92 -18.74
C LEU A 19 -28.15 9.10 -17.97
N THR A 20 -28.54 7.95 -18.51
CA THR A 20 -29.36 6.98 -17.80
C THR A 20 -28.49 6.42 -16.68
N ILE A 21 -28.50 7.08 -15.53
CA ILE A 21 -27.86 6.55 -14.33
C ILE A 21 -28.64 5.30 -13.98
N ASN A 22 -28.11 4.14 -14.33
CA ASN A 22 -28.65 2.89 -13.85
C ASN A 22 -28.53 2.91 -12.31
N PRO A 23 -29.62 2.87 -11.54
CA PRO A 23 -29.55 2.97 -10.08
C PRO A 23 -28.68 1.86 -9.46
N SER A 24 -28.54 0.72 -10.16
CA SER A 24 -27.65 -0.37 -9.75
C SER A 24 -26.16 -0.05 -9.92
N THR A 25 -25.77 0.86 -10.83
CA THR A 25 -24.36 1.22 -11.02
C THR A 25 -23.83 2.19 -9.96
N GLY A 26 -24.71 2.93 -9.27
CA GLY A 26 -24.35 3.80 -8.16
C GLY A 26 -24.24 3.10 -6.80
N GLN A 27 -24.92 1.96 -6.62
CA GLN A 27 -24.97 1.26 -5.34
C GLN A 27 -23.63 0.60 -4.97
N GLY A 28 -22.97 -0.04 -5.94
CA GLY A 28 -21.70 -0.68 -5.68
C GLY A 28 -20.60 0.32 -5.29
N PRO A 29 -20.37 1.43 -6.03
CA PRO A 29 -19.36 2.41 -5.62
C PRO A 29 -19.64 3.01 -4.25
N LEU A 30 -20.92 3.26 -3.91
CA LEU A 30 -21.33 3.75 -2.60
C LEU A 30 -20.86 2.83 -1.46
N ARG A 31 -20.79 1.51 -1.67
CA ARG A 31 -20.27 0.58 -0.65
C ARG A 31 -18.81 0.83 -0.31
N ALA A 32 -17.97 1.20 -1.28
CA ALA A 32 -16.58 1.57 -0.99
C ALA A 32 -16.49 2.80 -0.07
N PHE A 33 -17.33 3.82 -0.30
CA PHE A 33 -17.38 5.02 0.55
C PHE A 33 -17.93 4.72 1.95
N ILE A 34 -18.99 3.91 2.04
CA ILE A 34 -19.53 3.44 3.32
C ILE A 34 -18.45 2.68 4.09
N ALA A 35 -17.75 1.75 3.43
CA ALA A 35 -16.69 0.98 4.05
C ALA A 35 -15.56 1.88 4.56
N ALA A 36 -15.06 2.80 3.73
CA ALA A 36 -13.98 3.72 4.13
C ALA A 36 -14.39 4.61 5.31
N THR A 37 -15.63 5.11 5.31
CA THR A 37 -16.17 5.89 6.43
C THR A 37 -16.27 5.04 7.68
N ALA A 38 -16.88 3.85 7.58
CA ALA A 38 -16.99 2.92 8.70
C ALA A 38 -15.63 2.58 9.30
N THR A 39 -14.60 2.36 8.47
CA THR A 39 -13.22 2.15 8.92
C THR A 39 -12.71 3.31 9.78
N GLU A 40 -12.87 4.55 9.31
CA GLU A 40 -12.36 5.74 10.02
C GLU A 40 -13.04 5.91 11.39
N PHE A 41 -14.33 5.55 11.50
CA PHE A 41 -15.09 5.57 12.75
C PHE A 41 -14.91 4.31 13.62
N GLY A 42 -14.23 3.28 13.11
CA GLY A 42 -14.01 2.02 13.83
C GLY A 42 -15.17 1.03 13.79
N ASP A 43 -16.15 1.21 12.90
CA ASP A 43 -17.25 0.27 12.70
C ASP A 43 -16.84 -0.88 11.77
N GLU A 44 -16.17 -1.87 12.37
CA GLU A 44 -15.71 -3.06 11.66
C GLU A 44 -16.83 -3.89 11.04
N LYS A 45 -18.04 -3.86 11.61
CA LYS A 45 -19.18 -4.63 11.10
C LYS A 45 -19.65 -4.05 9.78
N ILE A 46 -19.95 -2.74 9.75
CA ILE A 46 -20.38 -2.05 8.54
C ILE A 46 -19.30 -2.10 7.47
N ARG A 47 -18.03 -1.92 7.86
CA ARG A 47 -16.88 -2.01 6.95
C ARG A 47 -16.85 -3.36 6.20
N LYS A 48 -16.92 -4.47 6.94
CA LYS A 48 -16.88 -5.82 6.36
C LYS A 48 -18.08 -6.10 5.46
N GLU A 49 -19.28 -5.76 5.92
CA GLU A 49 -20.52 -5.97 5.15
C GLU A 49 -20.50 -5.16 3.84
N ALA A 50 -20.09 -3.90 3.89
CA ALA A 50 -20.01 -3.06 2.70
C ALA A 50 -18.95 -3.58 1.70
N LEU A 51 -17.78 -4.02 2.18
CA LEU A 51 -16.77 -4.63 1.32
C LEU A 51 -17.24 -5.95 0.72
N ASP A 52 -17.94 -6.79 1.49
CA ASP A 52 -18.49 -8.05 0.99
C ASP A 52 -19.52 -7.81 -0.14
N GLN A 53 -20.45 -6.88 0.06
CA GLN A 53 -21.40 -6.49 -0.99
C GLN A 53 -20.69 -5.92 -2.22
N LEU A 54 -19.66 -5.09 -2.03
CA LEU A 54 -18.86 -4.58 -3.15
C LEU A 54 -18.20 -5.73 -3.92
N ASP A 55 -17.55 -6.65 -3.22
CA ASP A 55 -16.67 -7.68 -3.77
C ASP A 55 -17.40 -8.89 -4.32
N ASN A 56 -18.62 -9.18 -3.84
CA ASN A 56 -19.36 -10.39 -4.19
C ASN A 56 -20.70 -10.13 -4.88
N VAL A 57 -21.31 -8.95 -4.71
CA VAL A 57 -22.63 -8.63 -5.28
C VAL A 57 -22.52 -7.65 -6.46
N TYR A 58 -21.83 -6.52 -6.27
CA TYR A 58 -21.84 -5.44 -7.27
C TYR A 58 -20.68 -5.47 -8.26
N PHE A 59 -19.45 -5.69 -7.78
CA PHE A 59 -18.25 -5.71 -8.62
C PHE A 59 -17.34 -6.88 -8.22
N PRO A 60 -17.65 -8.11 -8.68
CA PRO A 60 -16.88 -9.30 -8.39
C PRO A 60 -15.37 -9.11 -8.54
N VAL A 61 -14.61 -9.53 -7.53
CA VAL A 61 -13.15 -9.50 -7.56
C VAL A 61 -12.63 -10.55 -8.53
N GLU A 62 -11.69 -10.15 -9.38
CA GLU A 62 -10.94 -11.05 -10.26
C GLU A 62 -9.43 -10.84 -10.08
N ALA A 63 -8.67 -11.92 -10.30
CA ALA A 63 -7.21 -11.84 -10.37
C ALA A 63 -6.77 -11.43 -11.78
N THR A 64 -5.82 -10.51 -11.88
CA THR A 64 -5.13 -10.19 -13.13
C THR A 64 -4.13 -11.30 -13.48
N LYS A 65 -3.57 -11.25 -14.70
CA LYS A 65 -2.47 -12.15 -15.12
C LYS A 65 -1.23 -12.06 -14.22
N THR A 66 -1.05 -10.95 -13.50
CA THR A 66 0.05 -10.74 -12.56
C THR A 66 -0.27 -11.25 -11.15
N GLY A 67 -1.50 -11.71 -10.88
CA GLY A 67 -1.97 -12.13 -9.57
C GLY A 67 -2.57 -11.02 -8.71
N SER A 68 -2.53 -9.76 -9.19
CA SER A 68 -3.15 -8.64 -8.48
C SER A 68 -4.67 -8.76 -8.49
N LEU A 69 -5.34 -8.43 -7.39
CA LEU A 69 -6.79 -8.44 -7.30
C LEU A 69 -7.37 -7.10 -7.76
N ARG A 70 -8.49 -7.15 -8.49
CA ARG A 70 -9.28 -5.96 -8.86
C ARG A 70 -10.76 -6.27 -8.89
N ASN A 71 -11.59 -5.28 -8.61
CA ASN A 71 -13.04 -5.37 -8.79
C ASN A 71 -13.38 -5.14 -10.27
N LYS A 72 -13.96 -6.14 -10.95
CA LYS A 72 -14.25 -6.08 -12.39
C LYS A 72 -15.30 -5.01 -12.68
N GLY A 73 -14.94 -3.99 -13.47
CA GLY A 73 -15.85 -2.91 -13.86
C GLY A 73 -15.94 -1.76 -12.86
N LEU A 74 -15.25 -1.84 -11.71
CA LEU A 74 -15.17 -0.76 -10.74
C LEU A 74 -14.17 0.31 -11.20
N SER A 75 -14.52 1.58 -11.08
CA SER A 75 -13.64 2.69 -11.46
C SER A 75 -12.33 2.65 -10.67
N ALA A 76 -11.24 3.16 -11.28
CA ALA A 76 -9.93 3.21 -10.62
C ALA A 76 -9.98 4.00 -9.30
N THR A 77 -10.66 5.14 -9.28
CA THR A 77 -10.82 5.96 -8.05
C THR A 77 -11.57 5.19 -6.96
N THR A 78 -12.64 4.46 -7.31
CA THR A 78 -13.38 3.70 -6.31
C THR A 78 -12.61 2.46 -5.82
N GLN A 79 -11.79 1.84 -6.68
CA GLN A 79 -10.87 0.79 -6.25
C GLN A 79 -9.88 1.29 -5.21
N VAL A 80 -9.35 2.52 -5.36
CA VAL A 80 -8.49 3.15 -4.34
C VAL A 80 -9.25 3.34 -3.01
N ILE A 81 -10.51 3.78 -3.06
CA ILE A 81 -11.33 3.94 -1.85
C ILE A 81 -11.59 2.60 -1.16
N ALA A 82 -11.90 1.55 -1.92
CA ALA A 82 -12.06 0.21 -1.39
C ALA A 82 -10.74 -0.33 -0.80
N LEU A 83 -9.60 -0.04 -1.45
CA LEU A 83 -8.28 -0.37 -0.91
C LEU A 83 -8.00 0.36 0.40
N MET A 84 -8.29 1.66 0.49
CA MET A 84 -8.18 2.42 1.74
C MET A 84 -9.01 1.75 2.84
N ALA A 85 -10.28 1.43 2.59
CA ALA A 85 -11.15 0.74 3.56
C ALA A 85 -10.61 -0.63 4.03
N ARG A 86 -9.75 -1.28 3.23
CA ARG A 86 -9.09 -2.55 3.59
C ARG A 86 -7.82 -2.34 4.42
N LEU A 87 -7.10 -1.23 4.23
CA LEU A 87 -5.77 -0.99 4.81
C LEU A 87 -5.79 -0.09 6.05
N VAL A 88 -6.57 0.99 6.01
CA VAL A 88 -6.62 1.97 7.09
C VAL A 88 -7.37 1.40 8.30
N LYS A 89 -7.14 1.99 9.45
CA LYS A 89 -7.84 1.71 10.71
C LYS A 89 -8.53 2.97 11.21
N GLN A 90 -9.22 2.82 12.35
CA GLN A 90 -9.86 3.92 13.05
C GLN A 90 -8.91 5.10 13.22
N ARG A 91 -9.35 6.29 12.76
CA ARG A 91 -8.62 7.56 12.82
C ARG A 91 -7.33 7.62 12.03
N ASP A 92 -6.98 6.64 11.19
CA ASP A 92 -5.72 6.68 10.45
C ASP A 92 -5.67 7.85 9.47
N LEU A 93 -6.79 8.20 8.81
CA LEU A 93 -6.81 9.32 7.87
C LEU A 93 -6.69 10.67 8.60
N ALA A 94 -7.43 10.82 9.72
CA ALA A 94 -7.29 11.99 10.58
C ALA A 94 -5.86 12.11 11.12
N ASN A 95 -5.28 11.01 11.60
CA ASN A 95 -3.92 10.99 12.14
C ASN A 95 -2.89 11.30 11.06
N ALA A 96 -3.00 10.74 9.85
CA ALA A 96 -2.09 11.07 8.75
C ALA A 96 -2.14 12.55 8.33
N THR A 97 -3.28 13.21 8.55
CA THR A 97 -3.45 14.65 8.27
C THR A 97 -2.91 15.51 9.40
N LEU A 98 -3.17 15.13 10.65
CA LEU A 98 -2.81 15.90 11.85
C LEU A 98 -1.38 15.66 12.31
N HIS A 99 -0.84 14.49 11.99
CA HIS A 99 0.43 13.98 12.47
C HIS A 99 1.24 13.44 11.30
N GLY A 100 2.38 14.08 11.04
CA GLY A 100 3.38 13.53 10.12
C GLY A 100 4.06 12.28 10.69
N PRO A 101 4.89 11.60 9.89
CA PRO A 101 5.71 10.50 10.39
C PRO A 101 6.60 10.96 11.55
N SER A 102 6.82 10.07 12.52
CA SER A 102 7.75 10.29 13.63
C SER A 102 9.16 10.62 13.13
N LYS A 103 9.92 11.41 13.88
CA LYS A 103 11.31 11.76 13.52
C LYS A 103 12.18 10.51 13.34
N GLU A 104 11.94 9.51 14.18
CA GLU A 104 12.64 8.25 14.20
C GLU A 104 12.47 7.48 12.90
N ALA A 105 11.23 7.39 12.40
CA ALA A 105 10.91 6.78 11.11
C ALA A 105 11.53 7.55 9.93
N LEU A 106 11.74 8.86 10.05
CA LEU A 106 12.37 9.68 9.02
C LEU A 106 13.91 9.58 9.01
N SER A 107 14.53 9.22 10.14
CA SER A 107 15.99 9.14 10.27
C SER A 107 16.54 7.71 10.32
N GLY A 108 15.69 6.72 10.56
CA GLY A 108 16.09 5.32 10.70
C GLY A 108 16.50 4.64 9.39
N PRO A 109 16.99 3.39 9.49
CA PRO A 109 17.30 2.58 8.32
C PRO A 109 16.07 2.36 7.43
N ILE A 110 16.31 2.19 6.13
CA ILE A 110 15.27 1.93 5.14
C ILE A 110 15.54 0.64 4.37
N LEU A 111 14.47 -0.02 3.94
CA LEU A 111 14.52 -1.04 2.90
C LEU A 111 14.50 -0.31 1.57
N GLU A 112 15.66 -0.18 0.94
CA GLU A 112 15.82 0.54 -0.32
C GLU A 112 15.47 -0.32 -1.52
N ASP A 113 15.87 -1.60 -1.49
CA ASP A 113 15.69 -2.51 -2.62
C ASP A 113 15.03 -3.82 -2.17
N ALA A 114 13.94 -4.16 -2.85
CA ALA A 114 13.27 -5.44 -2.77
C ALA A 114 12.67 -5.74 -4.16
N PRO A 115 12.95 -6.92 -4.75
CA PRO A 115 12.54 -7.20 -6.12
C PRO A 115 11.01 -7.31 -6.22
N PHE A 116 10.38 -6.42 -6.99
CA PHE A 116 8.96 -6.45 -7.28
C PHE A 116 8.71 -7.04 -8.69
N PRO A 117 7.72 -7.93 -8.88
CA PRO A 117 6.66 -8.33 -7.93
C PRO A 117 7.00 -9.53 -7.03
N GLU A 118 8.24 -10.00 -6.99
CA GLU A 118 8.63 -11.23 -6.29
C GLU A 118 8.58 -11.10 -4.76
N VAL A 119 8.75 -9.89 -4.23
CA VAL A 119 8.69 -9.55 -2.80
C VAL A 119 7.70 -8.42 -2.59
N LEU A 120 6.75 -8.63 -1.68
CA LEU A 120 5.76 -7.66 -1.26
C LEU A 120 6.07 -7.18 0.16
N VAL A 121 6.11 -5.87 0.36
CA VAL A 121 6.39 -5.24 1.65
C VAL A 121 5.08 -4.93 2.36
N ALA A 122 4.82 -5.62 3.47
CA ALA A 122 3.66 -5.35 4.33
C ALA A 122 4.00 -4.42 5.50
N LYS A 123 5.27 -4.38 5.92
CA LYS A 123 5.80 -3.44 6.91
C LYS A 123 7.25 -3.13 6.60
N ALA A 124 7.63 -1.86 6.68
CA ALA A 124 9.02 -1.41 6.76
C ALA A 124 9.06 -0.16 7.65
N TYR A 125 9.37 -0.33 8.93
CA TYR A 125 9.25 0.74 9.92
C TYR A 125 10.40 0.74 10.92
N SER A 126 10.87 1.94 11.25
CA SER A 126 11.84 2.16 12.33
C SER A 126 11.17 2.96 13.44
N GLU A 127 11.08 2.36 14.63
CA GLU A 127 10.47 3.01 15.79
C GLU A 127 11.47 3.80 16.64
N ASP A 128 12.76 3.50 16.51
CA ASP A 128 13.84 4.03 17.37
C ASP A 128 15.01 4.66 16.58
N ALA A 129 14.85 4.83 15.26
CA ALA A 129 15.86 5.28 14.31
C ALA A 129 17.10 4.37 14.17
N LYS A 130 17.11 3.18 14.79
CA LYS A 130 18.28 2.29 14.82
C LYS A 130 17.99 0.95 14.18
N LYS A 131 16.84 0.37 14.50
CA LYS A 131 16.39 -0.91 13.93
C LYS A 131 15.36 -0.69 12.84
N LEU A 132 15.28 -1.66 11.94
CA LEU A 132 14.26 -1.74 10.91
C LEU A 132 13.48 -3.03 11.08
N ASP A 133 12.17 -2.87 11.30
CA ASP A 133 11.21 -3.96 11.41
C ASP A 133 10.49 -4.15 10.07
N LEU A 134 10.71 -5.31 9.46
CA LEU A 134 10.19 -5.69 8.15
C LEU A 134 9.21 -6.86 8.24
N VAL A 135 8.07 -6.74 7.57
CA VAL A 135 7.20 -7.88 7.27
C VAL A 135 7.08 -8.00 5.76
N LEU A 136 7.55 -9.13 5.22
CA LEU A 136 7.63 -9.40 3.79
C LEU A 136 6.78 -10.62 3.43
N TYR A 137 6.31 -10.67 2.18
CA TYR A 137 5.67 -11.82 1.57
C TYR A 137 6.32 -12.11 0.21
N ASN A 138 6.40 -13.37 -0.19
CA ASN A 138 6.70 -13.71 -1.58
C ASN A 138 5.47 -13.43 -2.45
N GLY A 139 5.68 -12.88 -3.64
CA GLY A 139 4.58 -12.53 -4.55
C GLY A 139 3.96 -13.74 -5.24
N LYS A 140 4.78 -14.70 -5.67
CA LYS A 140 4.32 -15.98 -6.26
C LYS A 140 4.92 -17.17 -5.51
N GLU A 141 6.18 -17.47 -5.78
CA GLU A 141 6.88 -18.62 -5.20
C GLU A 141 7.76 -18.20 -4.04
N ALA A 142 7.84 -19.05 -3.02
CA ALA A 142 8.81 -18.88 -1.94
C ALA A 142 10.24 -18.98 -2.49
N GLY A 143 11.19 -18.26 -1.89
CA GLY A 143 12.55 -18.22 -2.41
C GLY A 143 13.53 -17.43 -1.57
N THR A 144 14.75 -17.30 -2.08
CA THR A 144 15.79 -16.44 -1.50
C THR A 144 15.92 -15.20 -2.38
N PHE A 145 15.72 -14.03 -1.77
CA PHE A 145 15.72 -12.75 -2.48
C PHE A 145 16.80 -11.83 -1.91
N LYS A 146 17.37 -10.99 -2.77
CA LYS A 146 18.28 -9.93 -2.33
C LYS A 146 17.47 -8.77 -1.79
N LEU A 147 17.81 -8.30 -0.59
CA LEU A 147 17.22 -7.12 0.03
C LEU A 147 18.33 -6.10 0.27
N GLY A 148 18.12 -4.87 -0.22
CA GLY A 148 19.03 -3.75 -0.05
C GLY A 148 18.56 -2.80 1.05
N PHE A 149 19.50 -2.38 1.89
CA PHE A 149 19.26 -1.46 2.98
C PHE A 149 20.12 -0.21 2.82
N GLU A 150 19.59 0.93 3.27
CA GLU A 150 20.29 2.20 3.33
C GLU A 150 20.07 2.92 4.66
N ARG A 151 20.80 4.02 4.85
CA ARG A 151 20.84 4.82 6.09
C ARG A 151 21.32 4.02 7.29
N LEU A 152 22.17 3.03 7.05
CA LEU A 152 22.91 2.35 8.09
C LEU A 152 24.11 3.19 8.52
N VAL A 153 24.57 2.99 9.75
CA VAL A 153 25.81 3.60 10.24
C VAL A 153 26.99 2.97 9.47
N PRO A 154 27.81 3.74 8.74
CA PRO A 154 28.93 3.20 7.98
C PRO A 154 29.89 2.37 8.84
N GLY A 155 30.29 1.19 8.34
CA GLY A 155 31.20 0.28 9.05
C GLY A 155 30.57 -0.48 10.22
N GLN A 156 29.33 -0.17 10.62
CA GLN A 156 28.63 -0.85 11.70
C GLN A 156 28.13 -2.22 11.24
N GLN A 157 28.29 -3.22 12.10
CA GLN A 157 27.70 -4.55 11.91
C GLN A 157 26.26 -4.56 12.43
N TYR A 158 25.38 -5.21 11.69
CA TYR A 158 23.96 -5.39 12.00
C TYR A 158 23.63 -6.89 12.05
N SER A 159 22.87 -7.29 13.06
CA SER A 159 22.28 -8.63 13.17
C SER A 159 20.95 -8.70 12.43
N ILE A 160 20.65 -9.89 11.90
CA ILE A 160 19.37 -10.20 11.25
C ILE A 160 18.64 -11.22 12.12
N SER A 161 17.38 -10.96 12.49
CA SER A 161 16.61 -11.85 13.36
C SER A 161 16.40 -13.25 12.79
N THR A 162 16.43 -13.42 11.48
CA THR A 162 16.35 -14.72 10.80
C THR A 162 17.69 -15.46 10.73
N GLY A 163 18.74 -14.90 11.32
CA GLY A 163 20.09 -15.46 11.36
C GLY A 163 21.08 -14.70 10.49
N GLY A 164 22.34 -14.69 10.95
CA GLY A 164 23.45 -14.00 10.28
C GLY A 164 23.57 -12.52 10.63
N SER A 165 24.50 -11.86 9.96
CA SER A 165 24.80 -10.45 10.14
C SER A 165 25.31 -9.84 8.84
N VAL A 166 25.20 -8.53 8.70
CA VAL A 166 25.76 -7.78 7.58
C VAL A 166 26.44 -6.51 8.09
N THR A 167 27.56 -6.13 7.46
CA THR A 167 28.26 -4.88 7.77
C THR A 167 27.89 -3.83 6.74
N ALA A 168 27.50 -2.64 7.22
CA ALA A 168 27.24 -1.51 6.36
C ALA A 168 28.53 -1.02 5.69
N ASN A 169 28.48 -0.76 4.40
CA ASN A 169 29.60 -0.17 3.67
C ASN A 169 29.79 1.31 4.04
N GLN A 170 30.80 1.94 3.46
CA GLN A 170 31.12 3.36 3.73
C GLN A 170 30.01 4.34 3.31
N ALA A 171 29.10 3.93 2.42
CA ALA A 171 27.93 4.70 2.01
C ALA A 171 26.69 4.44 2.90
N GLY A 172 26.84 3.68 4.00
CA GLY A 172 25.71 3.34 4.88
C GLY A 172 24.72 2.37 4.24
N LYS A 173 25.19 1.52 3.31
CA LYS A 173 24.36 0.53 2.61
C LYS A 173 24.78 -0.90 2.95
N ALA A 174 23.82 -1.82 2.89
CA ALA A 174 24.08 -3.25 3.03
C ALA A 174 23.13 -4.05 2.14
N VAL A 175 23.51 -5.27 1.77
CA VAL A 175 22.66 -6.20 1.03
C VAL A 175 22.69 -7.55 1.74
N ILE A 176 21.52 -8.17 1.90
CA ILE A 176 21.41 -9.55 2.39
C ILE A 176 20.67 -10.43 1.40
N SER A 177 20.89 -11.73 1.51
CA SER A 177 20.03 -12.75 0.89
C SER A 177 19.07 -13.28 1.96
N ALA A 178 17.78 -13.01 1.82
CA ALA A 178 16.76 -13.41 2.78
C ALA A 178 15.83 -14.48 2.19
N LYS A 179 15.55 -15.53 2.97
CA LYS A 179 14.54 -16.54 2.62
C LYS A 179 13.16 -15.99 2.98
N ILE A 180 12.28 -15.91 2.00
CA ILE A 180 10.91 -15.40 2.15
C ILE A 180 9.93 -16.49 1.75
N ASN A 181 9.02 -16.83 2.67
CA ASN A 181 7.97 -17.82 2.47
C ASN A 181 6.74 -17.43 3.30
N GLY A 182 5.67 -16.99 2.63
CA GLY A 182 4.53 -16.36 3.27
C GLY A 182 4.96 -15.16 4.12
N ARG A 183 4.27 -14.93 5.23
CA ARG A 183 4.57 -13.84 6.17
C ARG A 183 5.93 -14.06 6.83
N THR A 184 6.95 -13.33 6.38
CA THR A 184 8.31 -13.40 6.90
C THR A 184 8.64 -12.13 7.66
N HIS A 185 8.94 -12.26 8.96
CA HIS A 185 9.30 -11.14 9.83
C HIS A 185 10.82 -11.06 10.00
N ILE A 186 11.40 -9.92 9.65
CA ILE A 186 12.84 -9.67 9.73
C ILE A 186 13.08 -8.39 10.54
N ILE A 187 13.98 -8.46 11.52
CA ILE A 187 14.48 -7.30 12.25
C ILE A 187 15.96 -7.15 11.90
N LEU A 188 16.33 -5.99 11.37
CA LEU A 188 17.71 -5.55 11.18
C LEU A 188 18.05 -4.60 12.33
N GLN A 189 19.08 -4.91 13.11
CA GLN A 189 19.49 -4.08 14.25
C GLN A 189 21.02 -4.07 14.45
N PRO A 190 21.63 -2.96 14.91
CA PRO A 190 23.06 -2.91 15.18
C PRO A 190 23.50 -3.97 16.20
N VAL A 191 24.69 -4.56 15.99
CA VAL A 191 25.39 -5.38 17.00
C VAL A 191 26.20 -4.45 17.89
N HIS A 192 26.08 -4.61 19.20
CA HIS A 192 26.87 -3.89 20.20
C HIS A 192 28.28 -4.48 20.33
#